data_AF-A0A2A2XUZ1-F1
#
_entry.id   AF-A0A2A2XUZ1-F1
#
_cell.length_a   1.000
_cell.length_b   1.000
_cell.length_c   1.000
_cell.angle_alpha   90.00
_cell.angle_beta   90.00
_cell.angle_gamma   90.00
#
_symmetry.space_group_name_H-M   'P 1'
#
loop_
_entity.id
_entity.type
_entity.pdbx_description
1 polymer ?
#
loop_
_entity_poly.entity_id
_entity_poly.type
_entity_poly.pdbx_seq_one_letter_code
_entity_poly.pdbx_strand_id
1 'polypeptide(L)'
;MRCALGGGDAAFDDTRPCIFQEFKNVEIMTKMILMNERGMVTLPKRMRQRIGYGETRGILVAEERPEGILLRPGTVVAVESYSPERIAEFESADAELAEFAVGLRKAAKKGEP
;
A
#
# COMPACT_ATOMS: atom_id res chain seq x y z
N MET A 1 22.57 25.16 24.08
CA MET A 1 23.70 24.32 23.64
C MET A 1 23.39 23.86 22.23
N ARG A 2 24.25 24.23 21.28
CA ARG A 2 24.07 24.07 19.83
C ARG A 2 24.57 22.68 19.42
N CYS A 3 23.76 21.92 18.69
CA CYS A 3 24.23 21.01 17.66
C CYS A 3 23.41 21.30 16.41
N ALA A 4 24.13 21.65 15.33
CA ALA A 4 23.59 21.96 14.02
C ALA A 4 24.09 20.88 13.06
N LEU A 5 23.19 20.23 12.32
CA LEU A 5 23.43 19.61 11.02
C LEU A 5 22.13 19.67 10.22
N GLY A 6 22.26 19.93 8.91
CA GLY A 6 21.24 20.46 7.98
C GLY A 6 19.90 19.73 7.93
N GLY A 7 18.81 20.37 7.49
CA GLY A 7 18.72 21.28 6.36
C GLY A 7 18.25 20.47 5.15
N GLY A 8 16.94 20.35 4.99
CA GLY A 8 16.31 19.50 3.99
C GLY A 8 14.80 19.41 4.23
N ASP A 9 14.11 20.51 3.96
CA ASP A 9 12.67 20.64 3.97
C ASP A 9 12.05 19.74 2.89
N ALA A 10 11.56 18.58 3.29
CA ALA A 10 10.51 17.88 2.58
C ALA A 10 9.56 17.37 3.64
N ALA A 11 8.54 18.17 3.91
CA ALA A 11 7.38 17.77 4.67
C ALA A 11 6.85 16.45 4.08
N PHE A 12 7.16 15.35 4.76
CA PHE A 12 6.44 14.09 4.60
C PHE A 12 5.07 14.35 5.23
N ASP A 13 4.19 14.93 4.41
CA ASP A 13 2.83 15.32 4.76
C ASP A 13 2.07 14.11 5.31
N ASP A 14 1.82 14.17 6.61
CA ASP A 14 1.25 13.12 7.48
C ASP A 14 -0.27 12.97 7.29
N THR A 15 -0.80 13.38 6.13
CA THR A 15 -2.24 13.35 5.80
C THR A 15 -2.63 12.25 4.82
N ARG A 16 -1.71 11.36 4.42
CA ARG A 16 -2.12 10.16 3.68
C ARG A 16 -2.95 9.29 4.62
N PRO A 17 -4.20 8.93 4.26
CA PRO A 17 -4.97 7.99 5.07
C PRO A 17 -4.11 6.74 5.19
N CYS A 18 -3.74 6.40 6.42
CA CYS A 18 -3.05 5.18 6.74
C CYS A 18 -3.85 4.03 6.09
N ILE A 19 -3.42 3.54 4.92
CA ILE A 19 -3.81 2.22 4.38
C ILE A 19 -3.11 1.12 5.21
N PHE A 20 -2.54 1.50 6.35
CA PHE A 20 -2.24 0.62 7.45
C PHE A 20 -3.57 0.07 7.98
N GLN A 21 -3.98 -1.05 7.41
CA GLN A 21 -5.13 -1.80 7.84
C GLN A 21 -4.98 -2.03 9.35
N GLU A 22 -5.78 -1.30 10.12
CA GLU A 22 -5.84 -1.45 11.56
C GLU A 22 -6.18 -2.92 11.85
N PHE A 23 -5.23 -3.66 12.42
CA PHE A 23 -5.48 -4.95 13.07
C PHE A 23 -6.30 -4.69 14.35
N LYS A 24 -7.50 -4.10 14.22
CA LYS A 24 -8.39 -3.85 15.34
C LYS A 24 -8.94 -5.18 15.81
N ASN A 25 -8.47 -5.60 16.98
CA ASN A 25 -8.87 -6.76 17.78
C ASN A 25 -8.31 -8.12 17.31
N VAL A 26 -7.04 -8.37 17.64
CA VAL A 26 -6.48 -9.72 17.64
C VAL A 26 -6.97 -10.44 18.91
N GLU A 27 -8.14 -11.06 18.81
CA GLU A 27 -8.43 -12.20 19.68
C GLU A 27 -7.37 -13.27 19.37
N ILE A 28 -6.47 -13.56 20.31
CA ILE A 28 -5.35 -14.48 20.11
C ILE A 28 -5.92 -15.85 19.75
N MET A 29 -5.77 -16.24 18.48
CA MET A 29 -6.16 -17.55 17.98
C MET A 29 -4.91 -18.38 17.76
N THR A 30 -4.76 -19.45 18.55
CA THR A 30 -3.70 -20.43 18.36
C THR A 30 -4.25 -21.65 17.65
N LYS A 31 -3.59 -22.09 16.57
CA LYS A 31 -3.93 -23.32 15.87
C LYS A 31 -2.67 -23.97 15.32
N MET A 32 -2.57 -25.29 15.47
CA MET A 32 -1.49 -26.07 14.84
C MET A 32 -1.74 -26.13 13.33
N ILE A 33 -0.71 -25.84 12.55
CA ILE A 33 -0.75 -25.90 11.09
C ILE A 33 0.30 -26.92 10.65
N LEU A 34 -0.11 -27.85 9.78
CA LEU A 34 0.82 -28.78 9.16
C LEU A 34 1.57 -28.06 8.02
N MET A 35 2.88 -28.24 8.00
CA MET A 35 3.76 -27.79 6.93
C MET A 35 4.07 -28.98 6.04
N ASN A 36 4.00 -28.80 4.73
CA ASN A 36 4.42 -29.84 3.79
C ASN A 36 5.96 -29.87 3.66
N GLU A 37 6.49 -30.87 2.96
CA GLU A 37 7.93 -31.03 2.71
C GLU A 37 8.58 -29.81 2.01
N ARG A 38 7.77 -28.98 1.35
CA ARG A 38 8.22 -27.80 0.60
C ARG A 38 8.03 -26.47 1.34
N GLY A 39 7.63 -26.50 2.61
CA GLY A 39 7.40 -25.29 3.41
C GLY A 39 6.08 -24.55 3.13
N MET A 40 5.16 -25.14 2.37
CA MET A 40 3.82 -24.58 2.17
C MET A 40 2.99 -24.76 3.45
N VAL A 41 2.45 -23.66 3.94
CA VAL A 41 1.53 -23.62 5.08
C VAL A 41 0.14 -23.21 4.60
N THR A 42 -0.88 -23.94 5.03
CA THR A 42 -2.26 -23.58 4.72
C THR A 42 -2.85 -22.83 5.90
N LEU A 43 -3.11 -21.53 5.73
CA LEU A 43 -3.76 -20.71 6.76
C LEU A 43 -5.28 -20.99 6.80
N PRO A 44 -5.85 -21.42 7.95
CA PRO A 44 -7.29 -21.52 8.17
C PRO A 44 -8.12 -20.29 7.74
N LYS A 45 -9.34 -20.53 7.26
CA LYS A 45 -10.27 -19.49 6.74
C LYS A 45 -10.43 -18.29 7.68
N ARG A 46 -10.62 -18.53 8.98
CA ARG A 46 -10.79 -17.46 9.99
C ARG A 46 -9.58 -16.54 10.09
N MET A 47 -8.36 -17.09 10.01
CA MET A 47 -7.15 -16.27 10.06
C MET A 47 -7.01 -15.42 8.79
N ARG A 48 -7.28 -15.99 7.60
CA ARG A 48 -7.26 -15.25 6.34
C ARG A 48 -8.22 -14.07 6.31
N GLN A 49 -9.42 -14.23 6.85
CA GLN A 49 -10.42 -13.16 6.92
C GLN A 49 -9.97 -12.00 7.82
N ARG A 50 -9.33 -12.29 8.96
CA ARG A 50 -8.84 -11.28 9.89
C ARG A 50 -7.70 -10.44 9.33
N ILE A 51 -6.82 -11.07 8.55
CA ILE A 51 -5.68 -10.39 7.91
C ILE A 51 -6.04 -9.75 6.56
N GLY A 52 -7.32 -9.72 6.18
CA GLY A 52 -7.79 -9.07 4.95
C GLY A 52 -7.65 -9.87 3.66
N TYR A 53 -7.20 -11.14 3.70
CA TYR A 53 -7.04 -11.99 2.51
C TYR A 53 -8.26 -12.84 2.15
N GLY A 54 -9.36 -12.75 2.90
CA GLY A 54 -10.67 -13.35 2.56
C GLY A 54 -10.59 -14.70 1.80
N GLU A 55 -11.09 -14.68 0.56
CA GLU A 55 -11.08 -15.81 -0.38
C GLU A 55 -10.07 -15.63 -1.53
N THR A 56 -9.32 -14.53 -1.52
CA THR A 56 -8.38 -14.17 -2.58
C THR A 56 -6.98 -14.71 -2.30
N ARG A 57 -6.19 -14.89 -3.36
CA ARG A 57 -4.75 -15.12 -3.22
C ARG A 57 -4.09 -13.84 -2.71
N GLY A 58 -3.30 -13.99 -1.65
CA GLY A 58 -2.56 -12.91 -1.01
C GLY A 58 -1.06 -13.22 -0.97
N ILE A 59 -0.26 -12.19 -0.75
CA ILE A 59 1.19 -12.30 -0.58
C ILE A 59 1.48 -12.05 0.90
N LEU A 60 2.29 -12.91 1.51
CA LEU A 60 2.74 -12.74 2.88
C LEU A 60 4.23 -12.47 2.89
N VAL A 61 4.65 -11.53 3.72
CA VAL A 61 6.06 -11.29 4.05
C VAL A 61 6.38 -12.13 5.28
N ALA A 62 7.33 -13.04 5.15
CA ALA A 62 7.85 -13.82 6.26
C ALA A 62 9.12 -13.19 6.79
N GLU A 63 9.10 -12.79 8.05
CA GLU A 63 10.27 -12.32 8.78
C GLU A 63 10.72 -13.36 9.79
N GLU A 64 11.99 -13.71 9.71
CA GLU A 64 12.64 -14.53 10.72
C GLU A 64 13.02 -13.65 11.91
N ARG A 65 12.49 -13.99 13.09
CA ARG A 65 12.79 -13.35 14.37
C ARG A 65 13.23 -14.41 15.38
N PRO A 66 13.97 -14.05 16.45
CA PRO A 66 14.40 -15.00 17.48
C PRO A 66 13.24 -15.78 18.13
N GLU A 67 12.07 -15.16 18.24
CA GLU A 67 10.84 -15.74 18.78
C GLU A 67 10.07 -16.63 17.79
N GLY A 68 10.44 -16.63 16.51
CA GLY A 68 9.81 -17.42 15.46
C GLY A 68 9.63 -16.65 14.14
N ILE A 69 8.74 -17.17 13.29
CA ILE A 69 8.44 -16.57 11.98
C ILE A 69 7.24 -15.65 12.12
N LEU A 70 7.45 -14.35 11.88
CA LEU A 70 6.39 -13.35 11.81
C LEU A 70 5.86 -13.25 10.37
N LEU A 71 4.58 -13.58 10.18
CA LEU A 71 3.91 -13.42 8.89
C LEU A 71 3.14 -12.11 8.86
N ARG A 72 3.53 -11.21 7.96
CA ARG A 72 2.84 -9.93 7.72
C ARG A 72 2.09 -9.96 6.38
N PRO A 73 0.86 -9.44 6.32
CA PRO A 73 0.21 -9.14 5.05
C PRO A 73 1.07 -8.22 4.19
N GLY A 74 1.38 -8.66 2.97
CA GLY A 74 2.04 -7.89 1.93
C GLY A 74 1.14 -7.64 0.72
N THR A 75 1.45 -6.59 -0.02
CA THR A 75 0.92 -6.34 -1.36
C THR A 75 2.09 -5.99 -2.28
N VAL A 76 2.03 -6.45 -3.53
CA VAL A 76 3.02 -6.09 -4.54
C VAL A 76 2.47 -4.92 -5.33
N VAL A 77 3.14 -3.79 -5.24
CA VAL A 77 2.80 -2.56 -5.98
C VAL A 77 3.91 -2.30 -6.98
N ALA A 78 3.54 -2.05 -8.24
CA ALA A 78 4.48 -1.56 -9.23
C ALA A 78 4.83 -0.10 -8.88
N VAL A 79 6.08 0.15 -8.52
CA VAL A 79 6.58 1.49 -8.23
C VAL A 79 7.51 1.91 -9.36
N GLU A 80 7.16 3.01 -10.02
CA GLU A 80 7.99 3.64 -11.04
C GLU A 80 8.74 4.82 -10.41
N SER A 81 10.07 4.82 -10.50
CA SER A 81 10.90 5.93 -10.02
C SER A 81 11.19 6.87 -11.18
N TYR A 82 10.64 8.08 -11.13
CA TYR A 82 10.86 9.12 -12.13
C TYR A 82 11.92 10.13 -11.66
N SER A 83 12.73 10.62 -12.60
CA SER A 83 13.67 11.72 -12.31
C SER A 83 12.93 13.05 -12.18
N PRO A 84 13.51 14.04 -11.48
CA PRO A 84 12.88 15.36 -11.33
C PRO A 84 12.54 16.03 -12.66
N GLU A 85 13.38 15.86 -13.68
CA GLU A 85 13.19 16.43 -15.02
C GLU A 85 11.93 15.87 -15.69
N ARG A 86 11.70 14.57 -15.53
CA ARG A 86 10.53 13.89 -16.08
C ARG A 86 9.25 14.25 -15.33
N ILE A 87 9.34 14.49 -14.03
CA ILE A 87 8.20 15.00 -13.25
C ILE A 87 7.79 16.38 -13.77
N ALA A 88 8.75 17.29 -14.00
CA ALA A 88 8.46 18.63 -14.54
C ALA A 88 7.84 18.58 -15.95
N GLU A 89 8.29 17.64 -16.80
CA GLU A 89 7.67 17.39 -18.11
C GLU A 89 6.20 16.99 -17.95
N PHE A 90 5.89 16.05 -17.05
CA PHE A 90 4.51 15.64 -16.78
C PHE A 90 3.65 16.78 -16.23
N GLU A 91 4.18 17.60 -15.31
CA GLU A 91 3.46 18.76 -14.77
C GLU A 91 3.12 19.77 -15.87
N SER A 92 4.05 20.03 -16.80
CA SER A 92 3.81 20.94 -17.92
C SER A 92 2.76 20.37 -18.89
N ALA A 93 2.83 19.08 -19.21
CA ALA A 93 1.87 18.41 -20.07
C ALA A 93 0.47 18.36 -19.44
N ASP A 94 0.37 18.12 -18.12
CA ASP A 94 -0.88 18.12 -17.38
C ASP A 94 -1.54 19.51 -17.36
N ALA A 95 -0.74 20.59 -17.27
CA ALA A 95 -1.24 21.95 -17.33
C ALA A 95 -1.85 22.29 -18.71
N GLU A 96 -1.21 21.86 -19.81
CA GLU A 96 -1.75 22.01 -21.16
C GLU A 96 -3.03 21.18 -21.37
N LEU A 97 -3.05 19.96 -20.83
CA LEU A 97 -4.20 19.05 -20.91
C LEU A 97 -5.39 19.51 -20.04
N ALA A 98 -5.16 20.30 -18.99
CA ALA A 98 -6.21 20.75 -18.08
C ALA A 98 -7.32 21.54 -18.81
N GLU A 99 -6.95 22.32 -19.82
CA GLU A 99 -7.91 23.09 -20.63
C GLU A 99 -8.88 22.17 -21.39
N PHE A 100 -8.37 21.06 -21.92
CA PHE A 100 -9.17 20.04 -22.60
C PHE A 100 -10.02 19.22 -21.63
N ALA A 101 -9.50 18.92 -20.44
CA ALA A 101 -10.19 18.15 -19.42
C ALA A 101 -11.47 18.85 -18.89
N VAL A 102 -11.46 20.18 -18.81
CA VAL A 102 -12.66 20.98 -18.45
C VAL A 102 -13.77 20.80 -19.48
N GLY A 103 -13.43 20.71 -20.77
CA GLY A 103 -14.38 20.44 -21.85
C GLY A 103 -15.02 19.05 -21.73
N LEU A 104 -14.21 18.03 -21.46
CA LEU A 104 -14.69 16.65 -21.26
C LEU A 104 -15.60 16.52 -20.03
N ARG A 105 -15.26 17.16 -18.91
CA ARG A 105 -16.12 17.19 -17.70
C ARG A 105 -17.46 17.86 -17.96
N LYS A 106 -17.49 18.92 -18.77
CA LYS A 106 -18.73 19.61 -19.18
C LYS A 106 -19.58 18.74 -20.12
N ALA A 107 -18.95 18.03 -21.05
CA ALA A 107 -19.64 17.10 -21.94
C ALA A 107 -20.23 15.90 -21.19
N ALA A 108 -19.49 15.33 -20.23
CA ALA A 108 -19.98 14.26 -19.35
C ALA A 108 -21.20 14.70 -18.52
N LYS A 109 -21.21 15.94 -18.02
CA LYS A 109 -22.38 16.53 -17.31
C LYS A 109 -23.58 16.82 -18.21
N LYS A 110 -23.41 16.90 -19.53
CA LYS A 110 -24.49 17.18 -20.49
C LYS A 110 -25.09 15.89 -21.08
N GLY A 111 -24.57 14.73 -20.71
CA GLY A 111 -24.97 13.41 -21.23
C GLY A 111 -25.85 12.56 -20.31
N GLU A 112 -26.37 13.11 -19.21
CA GLU A 112 -27.36 12.42 -18.35
C GLU A 112 -28.77 12.91 -18.72
N PRO A 113 -29.70 12.03 -19.17
CA PRO A 113 -31.13 12.34 -19.27
C PRO A 113 -31.80 12.43 -17.90
#